data_AF-A0A2V9WN75-F1
#
_entry.id   AF-A0A2V9WN75-F1
#
_cell.length_a   1.000
_cell.length_b   1.000
_cell.length_c   1.000
_cell.angle_alpha   90.00
_cell.angle_beta   90.00
_cell.angle_gamma   90.00
#
_symmetry.space_group_name_H-M   'P 1'
#
loop_
_entity.id
_entity.type
_entity.pdbx_description
1 polymer ?
#
loop_
_entity_poly.entity_id
_entity_poly.type
_entity_poly.pdbx_seq_one_letter_code
_entity_poly.pdbx_strand_id
1 'polypeptide(L)'
;MDWNVESIHIAAAARERMQSLDQARAIPGVGLEGDRYALRQGTFFKPLPDFELTLIEGEAVEALRRDYDVDLDSGEIRRNLVTRGVP
;
A
#
# COMPACT_ATOMS: atom_id res chain seq x y z
N MET A 1 13.13 -13.77 13.32
CA MET A 1 12.27 -12.58 13.23
C MET A 1 11.45 -12.80 12.00
N ASP A 2 10.19 -13.17 12.22
CA ASP A 2 9.30 -13.61 11.16
C ASP A 2 8.56 -12.38 10.65
N TRP A 3 8.99 -11.89 9.49
CA TRP A 3 8.35 -10.79 8.79
C TRP A 3 7.62 -11.33 7.57
N ASN A 4 6.52 -10.69 7.19
CA ASN A 4 5.82 -11.03 5.95
C ASN A 4 5.09 -9.82 5.34
N VAL A 5 4.66 -10.00 4.08
CA VAL A 5 3.67 -9.16 3.42
C VAL A 5 2.33 -9.88 3.53
N GLU A 6 1.36 -9.27 4.21
CA GLU A 6 0.04 -9.85 4.44
C GLU A 6 -0.89 -9.67 3.24
N SER A 7 -0.77 -8.52 2.57
CA SER A 7 -1.61 -8.20 1.42
C SER A 7 -0.96 -7.16 0.52
N ILE A 8 -1.31 -7.22 -0.76
CA ILE A 8 -0.82 -6.35 -1.82
C ILE A 8 -2.01 -5.65 -2.45
N HIS A 9 -1.91 -4.33 -2.62
CA HIS A 9 -2.98 -3.50 -3.16
C HIS A 9 -2.44 -2.49 -4.18
N ILE A 10 -3.20 -2.27 -5.24
CA ILE A 10 -2.92 -1.21 -6.23
C ILE A 10 -4.20 -0.42 -6.53
N ALA A 11 -4.07 0.77 -7.12
CA ALA A 11 -5.16 1.30 -7.94
C ALA A 11 -4.61 2.05 -9.15
N ALA A 12 -5.32 2.00 -10.28
CA ALA A 12 -4.83 2.57 -11.53
C ALA A 12 -4.70 4.10 -11.52
N ALA A 13 -5.48 4.82 -10.70
CA ALA A 13 -5.44 6.28 -10.61
C ALA A 13 -5.72 6.82 -9.21
N ALA A 14 -5.57 8.14 -9.05
CA ALA A 14 -6.00 8.87 -7.87
C ALA A 14 -7.48 8.59 -7.55
N ARG A 15 -7.79 8.36 -6.26
CA ARG A 15 -9.15 8.14 -5.73
C ARG A 15 -9.88 6.89 -6.24
N GLU A 16 -9.36 6.21 -7.25
CA GLU A 16 -9.88 4.91 -7.69
C GLU A 16 -9.87 3.89 -6.55
N ARG A 17 -10.74 2.89 -6.69
CA ARG A 17 -10.87 1.78 -5.75
C ARG A 17 -9.54 1.01 -5.68
N MET A 18 -9.09 0.69 -4.47
CA MET A 18 -7.95 -0.22 -4.29
C MET A 18 -8.36 -1.66 -4.64
N GLN A 19 -7.46 -2.35 -5.32
CA GLN A 19 -7.62 -3.73 -5.76
C GLN A 19 -6.58 -4.59 -5.04
N SER A 20 -7.05 -5.63 -4.34
CA SER A 20 -6.17 -6.64 -3.74
C SER A 20 -5.63 -7.56 -4.82
N LEU A 21 -4.35 -7.91 -4.72
CA LEU A 21 -3.66 -8.83 -5.62
C LEU A 21 -2.96 -9.92 -4.82
N ASP A 22 -2.90 -11.12 -5.39
CA ASP A 22 -2.10 -12.22 -4.82
C ASP A 22 -0.59 -12.00 -5.08
N GLN A 23 -0.26 -11.36 -6.19
CA GLN A 23 1.10 -11.06 -6.62
C GLN A 23 1.13 -9.74 -7.40
N ALA A 24 2.24 -9.01 -7.28
CA ALA A 24 2.49 -7.80 -8.08
C ALA A 24 3.95 -7.75 -8.51
N ARG A 25 4.19 -7.11 -9.66
CA ARG A 25 5.54 -6.89 -10.18
C ARG A 25 6.07 -5.53 -9.73
N ALA A 26 7.15 -5.53 -8.96
CA ALA A 26 7.89 -4.32 -8.61
C ALA A 26 8.93 -3.99 -9.70
N ILE A 27 8.91 -2.75 -10.18
CA ILE A 27 9.82 -2.24 -11.21
C ILE A 27 10.69 -1.14 -10.56
N PRO A 28 12.01 -1.31 -10.46
CA PRO A 28 12.90 -0.32 -9.85
C PRO A 28 12.79 1.04 -10.52
N GLY A 29 12.70 2.13 -9.75
CA GLY A 29 12.56 3.48 -10.28
C GLY A 29 11.14 3.85 -10.71
N VAL A 30 10.19 2.93 -10.60
CA VAL A 30 8.82 3.07 -11.15
C VAL A 30 7.77 2.73 -10.11
N GLY A 31 7.92 1.61 -9.40
CA GLY A 31 6.95 1.10 -8.43
C GLY A 31 6.22 -0.16 -8.89
N LEU A 32 5.03 -0.40 -8.35
CA LEU A 32 4.23 -1.58 -8.71
C LEU A 32 3.55 -1.39 -10.07
N GLU A 33 3.73 -2.35 -10.98
CA GLU A 33 3.08 -2.36 -12.29
C GLU A 33 1.56 -2.21 -12.14
N GLY A 34 0.99 -1.21 -12.84
CA GLY A 34 -0.44 -0.89 -12.79
C GLY A 34 -0.90 -0.01 -11.63
N ASP A 35 -0.04 0.30 -10.66
CA ASP A 35 -0.39 1.26 -9.60
C ASP A 35 -0.29 2.72 -10.09
N ARG A 36 -1.12 3.58 -9.52
CA ARG A 36 -1.21 5.02 -9.76
C ARG A 36 0.12 5.73 -9.66
N TYR A 37 1.04 5.33 -8.79
CA TYR A 37 2.35 6.00 -8.70
C TYR A 37 3.28 5.56 -9.83
N ALA A 38 3.28 4.28 -10.18
CA ALA A 38 3.97 3.78 -11.38
C ALA A 38 3.41 4.40 -12.68
N LEU A 39 2.09 4.60 -12.73
CA LEU A 39 1.40 5.23 -13.85
C LEU A 39 1.46 6.76 -13.84
N ARG A 40 2.05 7.38 -12.80
CA ARG A 40 2.11 8.84 -12.62
C ARG A 40 0.73 9.52 -12.57
N GLN A 41 -0.27 8.79 -12.09
CA GLN A 41 -1.67 9.21 -11.93
C GLN A 41 -2.08 9.38 -10.46
N GLY A 42 -1.15 9.22 -9.51
CA GLY A 42 -1.39 9.42 -8.08
C GLY A 42 -1.51 10.89 -7.70
N THR A 43 -2.42 11.23 -6.78
CA THR A 43 -2.64 12.61 -6.30
C THR A 43 -1.37 13.29 -5.80
N PHE A 44 -0.49 12.51 -5.17
CA PHE A 44 0.75 13.00 -4.57
C PHE A 44 1.99 12.61 -5.36
N PHE A 45 1.84 12.17 -6.63
CA PHE A 45 2.97 11.71 -7.42
C PHE A 45 4.05 12.78 -7.51
N LYS A 46 5.28 12.38 -7.20
CA LYS A 46 6.51 13.12 -7.45
C LYS A 46 7.53 12.15 -8.05
N PRO A 47 8.45 12.61 -8.90
CA PRO A 47 9.52 11.78 -9.44
C PRO A 47 10.62 11.57 -8.37
N LEU A 48 10.25 11.01 -7.23
CA LEU A 48 11.12 10.73 -6.08
C LEU A 48 10.96 9.26 -5.67
N PRO A 49 12.02 8.59 -5.17
CA PRO A 49 12.00 7.16 -4.84
C PRO A 49 10.93 6.76 -3.82
N ASP A 50 10.61 7.64 -2.87
CA ASP A 50 9.64 7.39 -1.78
C ASP A 50 8.20 7.11 -2.27
N PHE A 51 7.93 7.30 -3.56
CA PHE A 51 6.61 7.08 -4.17
C PHE A 51 6.53 5.80 -4.99
N GLU A 52 7.60 5.02 -5.10
CA GLU A 52 7.59 3.74 -5.83
C GLU A 52 6.76 2.68 -5.10
N LEU A 53 6.79 2.67 -3.77
CA LEU A 53 6.10 1.68 -2.96
C LEU A 53 5.71 2.26 -1.62
N THR A 54 4.45 2.04 -1.21
CA THR A 54 3.95 2.49 0.09
C THR A 54 3.55 1.32 0.97
N LEU A 55 3.87 1.39 2.26
CA LEU A 55 3.63 0.32 3.21
C LEU A 55 2.88 0.84 4.44
N ILE A 56 2.22 -0.05 5.16
CA ILE A 56 1.74 0.15 6.53
C ILE A 56 1.89 -1.15 7.31
N GLU A 57 2.24 -1.04 8.57
CA GLU A 57 2.24 -2.16 9.51
C GLU A 57 0.81 -2.62 9.81
N GLY A 58 0.57 -3.92 9.75
CA GLY A 58 -0.69 -4.53 10.21
C GLY A 58 -0.96 -4.19 11.67
N GLU A 59 0.09 -4.10 12.48
CA GLU A 59 0.07 -3.67 13.87
C GLU A 59 -0.52 -2.26 14.04
N ALA A 60 -0.24 -1.35 13.11
CA ALA A 60 -0.80 0.00 13.11
C ALA A 60 -2.29 0.00 12.73
N VAL A 61 -2.71 -0.89 11.83
CA VAL A 61 -4.13 -1.08 11.46
C VAL A 61 -4.91 -1.63 12.65
N GLU A 62 -4.38 -2.66 13.31
CA GLU A 62 -4.98 -3.26 14.51
C GLU A 62 -5.05 -2.24 15.66
N ALA A 63 -4.02 -1.40 15.83
CA ALA A 63 -4.02 -0.32 16.82
C ALA A 63 -5.09 0.73 16.54
N LEU A 64 -5.29 1.11 15.26
CA LEU A 64 -6.33 2.06 14.87
C LEU A 64 -7.72 1.57 15.29
N ARG A 65 -8.02 0.29 15.05
CA ARG A 65 -9.27 -0.35 15.47
C ARG A 65 -9.41 -0.38 16.98
N ARG A 66 -8.36 -0.81 17.70
CA ARG A 66 -8.40 -0.97 19.16
C ARG A 66 -8.53 0.37 19.89
N ASP A 67 -7.77 1.38 19.46
CA ASP A 67 -7.58 2.62 20.22
C ASP A 67 -8.57 3.72 19.82
N TYR A 68 -9.13 3.65 18.61
CA TYR A 68 -10.01 4.68 18.06
C TYR A 68 -11.35 4.15 17.52
N ASP A 69 -11.63 2.84 17.61
CA ASP A 69 -12.85 2.20 17.08
C ASP A 69 -13.07 2.47 15.59
N VAL A 70 -11.97 2.64 14.84
CA VAL A 70 -11.99 2.84 13.39
C VAL A 70 -11.63 1.52 12.72
N ASP A 71 -12.63 0.85 12.14
CA ASP A 71 -12.45 -0.36 11.36
C ASP A 71 -12.27 0.02 9.88
N LEU A 72 -11.06 -0.20 9.36
CA LEU A 72 -10.73 0.03 7.96
C LEU A 72 -10.16 -1.26 7.37
N ASP A 73 -10.71 -1.70 6.25
CA ASP A 73 -10.11 -2.79 5.48
C ASP A 73 -8.75 -2.34 4.92
N SER A 74 -7.81 -3.27 4.71
CA SER A 74 -6.46 -2.98 4.20
C SER A 74 -6.45 -2.13 2.93
N GLY A 75 -7.44 -2.32 2.04
CA GLY A 75 -7.60 -1.52 0.83
C GLY A 75 -8.06 -0.08 1.10
N GLU A 76 -8.78 0.19 2.18
CA GLU A 76 -9.24 1.54 2.55
C GLU A 76 -8.12 2.43 3.09
N ILE A 77 -7.03 1.82 3.55
CA ILE A 77 -5.82 2.50 4.02
C ILE A 77 -5.01 3.08 2.84
N ARG A 78 -5.26 2.59 1.62
CA ARG A 78 -4.66 3.06 0.37
C ARG A 78 -3.14 2.99 0.31
N ARG A 79 -2.54 2.02 1.01
CA ARG A 79 -1.12 1.64 0.89
C ARG A 79 -0.97 0.42 0.00
N ASN A 80 0.21 0.24 -0.58
CA ASN A 80 0.43 -0.89 -1.47
C ASN A 80 0.60 -2.18 -0.68
N LEU A 81 1.33 -2.15 0.43
CA LEU A 81 1.61 -3.33 1.22
C LEU A 81 1.08 -3.15 2.65
N VAL A 82 0.46 -4.21 3.17
CA VAL A 82 0.35 -4.40 4.61
C VAL A 82 1.43 -5.40 5.01
N THR A 83 2.25 -5.03 5.99
CA THR A 83 3.38 -5.82 6.45
C THR A 83 3.21 -6.22 7.91
N ARG A 84 3.76 -7.37 8.31
CA ARG A 84 3.82 -7.79 9.71
C ARG A 84 5.26 -8.02 10.14
N GLY A 85 5.61 -7.58 11.34
CA GLY A 85 6.96 -7.75 11.89
C GLY A 85 8.05 -6.98 11.13
N VAL A 86 7.68 -5.91 10.42
CA VAL A 86 8.59 -5.02 9.69
C VAL A 86 8.61 -3.66 10.40
N PRO A 87 9.71 -3.29 11.09
CA PRO A 87 9.84 -2.01 11.78
C PRO A 87 10.21 -0.84 10.84
#